data_AF-A0A1Y1YAY0-F1
#
_entry.id   AF-A0A1Y1YAY0-F1
#
_cell.length_a   1.000
_cell.length_b   1.000
_cell.length_c   1.000
_cell.angle_alpha   90.00
_cell.angle_beta   90.00
_cell.angle_gamma   90.00
#
_symmetry.space_group_name_H-M   'P 1'
#
loop_
_entity.id
_entity.type
_entity.pdbx_description
1 polymer ?
#
loop_
_entity_poly.entity_id
_entity_poly.type
_entity_poly.pdbx_seq_one_letter_code
_entity_poly.pdbx_strand_id
1 'polypeptide(L)'
;MELPHFRHKAVRHLAWVLHGEPIFQEPTGLRRSFVAREWGLAEYERSRAWLEALDEDPSPLYEFLNRQKAIHRLGSYFAMLVEYWLRERVTVDGRVWSCVQLFDTPPEPQPTRPVGESDQSPQHPTEQPDAKRRTPRKPRKQRVARRTLGDLDLVFQPPTSETGQVTHWEVAIKYYIFDQDFLGPSGRVGDLDDLRLEWFKGPKSTDTLDRKVRQCFSASELLGENRAATECLHQAGVPVPTGSEIFVKGCLFYPYPVWKELQEPPRSLPSLGPRWRFQLNPGHWKGWSHRFSWTGIEANPGLGIPEDHLIAFLPKHDYMGPVRMYVGDAYGVVPLAEPVASSWTLPGVLERPIELVTPETAFVRLQEHFAESRLSMMLAHVRYRPREQVQNITDRLRKDQLWVGCWSEVSRGFVVGDEWPFV
;
A
#
# COMPACT_ATOMS: atom_id res chain seq x y z
N MET A 1 5.88 14.83 12.17
CA MET A 1 6.29 13.95 13.27
C MET A 1 7.20 12.89 12.67
N GLU A 2 8.43 12.74 13.18
CA GLU A 2 9.38 11.75 12.65
C GLU A 2 8.88 10.34 12.97
N LEU A 3 8.86 9.45 11.98
CA LEU A 3 8.38 8.08 12.20
C LEU A 3 9.31 7.33 13.16
N PRO A 4 8.76 6.48 14.04
CA PRO A 4 9.54 5.69 14.99
C PRO A 4 10.54 4.78 14.28
N HIS A 5 11.65 4.50 14.96
CA HIS A 5 12.77 3.73 14.42
C HIS A 5 12.53 2.23 14.65
N PHE A 6 12.06 1.52 13.61
CA PHE A 6 11.99 0.06 13.59
C PHE A 6 13.07 -0.55 12.66
N ARG A 7 13.72 -1.63 13.09
CA ARG A 7 14.80 -2.34 12.40
C ARG A 7 14.27 -3.13 11.22
N HIS A 8 13.14 -3.80 11.37
CA HIS A 8 12.61 -4.70 10.36
C HIS A 8 11.67 -3.97 9.39
N LYS A 9 11.87 -4.21 8.10
CA LYS A 9 11.12 -3.54 7.03
C LYS A 9 9.62 -3.76 7.16
N ALA A 10 9.18 -4.99 7.43
CA ALA A 10 7.77 -5.30 7.57
C ALA A 10 7.12 -4.56 8.75
N VAL A 11 7.85 -4.42 9.87
CA VAL A 11 7.37 -3.69 11.05
C VAL A 11 7.35 -2.18 10.82
N ARG A 12 8.35 -1.62 10.11
CA ARG A 12 8.29 -0.21 9.64
C ARG A 12 7.07 0.06 8.77
N HIS A 13 6.80 -0.83 7.82
CA HIS A 13 5.64 -0.72 6.94
C HIS A 13 4.34 -0.80 7.75
N LEU A 14 4.26 -1.72 8.72
CA LEU A 14 3.12 -1.83 9.61
C LEU A 14 2.91 -0.57 10.45
N ALA A 15 3.96 -0.05 11.07
CA ALA A 15 3.89 1.21 11.81
C ALA A 15 3.42 2.38 10.93
N TRP A 16 3.88 2.44 9.68
CA TRP A 16 3.41 3.43 8.70
C TRP A 16 1.94 3.25 8.34
N VAL A 17 1.42 2.01 8.27
CA VAL A 17 -0.01 1.76 8.05
C VAL A 17 -0.86 2.43 9.13
N LEU A 18 -0.44 2.33 10.40
CA LEU A 18 -1.18 2.89 11.54
C LEU A 18 -1.00 4.41 11.66
N HIS A 19 0.25 4.90 11.59
CA HIS A 19 0.58 6.30 11.83
C HIS A 19 0.46 7.20 10.60
N GLY A 20 0.54 6.65 9.39
CA GLY A 20 0.59 7.43 8.15
C GLY A 20 -0.64 8.30 7.98
N GLU A 21 -0.46 9.56 7.59
CA GLU A 21 -1.57 10.50 7.40
C GLU A 21 -2.47 10.04 6.23
N PRO A 22 -3.80 10.04 6.38
CA PRO A 22 -4.71 9.71 5.28
C PRO A 22 -4.61 10.77 4.17
N ILE A 23 -4.93 10.38 2.93
CA ILE A 23 -4.93 11.30 1.78
C ILE A 23 -6.02 12.37 1.92
N PHE A 24 -7.19 11.97 2.43
CA PHE A 24 -8.36 12.82 2.57
C PHE A 24 -8.62 13.16 4.03
N GLN A 25 -9.18 14.34 4.27
CA GLN A 25 -9.84 14.64 5.53
C GLN A 25 -11.16 13.87 5.61
N GLU A 26 -11.63 13.68 6.84
CA GLU A 26 -12.94 13.08 7.07
C GLU A 26 -14.06 14.00 6.54
N PRO A 27 -14.91 13.54 5.61
CA PRO A 27 -16.03 14.33 5.12
C PRO A 27 -17.13 14.36 6.16
N THR A 28 -17.62 15.55 6.49
CA THR A 28 -18.75 15.72 7.41
C THR A 28 -20.07 15.33 6.73
N GLY A 29 -20.92 14.56 7.41
CA GLY A 29 -22.32 14.34 7.02
C GLY A 29 -22.55 13.27 5.93
N LEU A 30 -21.58 12.38 5.68
CA LEU A 30 -21.75 11.23 4.78
C LEU A 30 -22.02 9.93 5.56
N ARG A 31 -22.82 9.02 4.97
CA ARG A 31 -23.10 7.69 5.54
C ARG A 31 -21.87 6.79 5.62
N ARG A 32 -20.92 7.00 4.71
CA ARG A 32 -19.60 6.36 4.71
C ARG A 32 -18.56 7.45 4.91
N SER A 33 -17.58 7.17 5.75
CA SER A 33 -16.50 8.09 6.05
C SER A 33 -15.14 7.47 5.74
N PHE A 34 -14.11 8.32 5.64
CA PHE A 34 -12.73 7.82 5.75
C PHE A 34 -12.46 7.50 7.21
N VAL A 35 -11.62 6.50 7.47
CA VAL A 35 -11.19 6.21 8.84
C VAL A 35 -10.49 7.45 9.40
N ALA A 36 -11.03 7.96 10.51
CA ALA A 36 -10.60 9.20 11.12
C ALA A 36 -9.12 9.16 11.49
N ARG A 37 -8.43 10.30 11.30
CA ARG A 37 -7.01 10.44 11.60
C ARG A 37 -6.74 10.20 13.09
N GLU A 38 -7.61 10.75 13.93
CA GLU A 38 -7.54 10.70 15.39
C GLU A 38 -7.66 9.27 15.88
N TRP A 39 -8.55 8.49 15.27
CA TRP A 39 -8.71 7.08 15.57
C TRP A 39 -7.45 6.29 15.21
N GLY A 40 -6.87 6.53 14.01
CA GLY A 40 -5.63 5.89 13.59
C GLY A 40 -4.44 6.22 14.50
N LEU A 41 -4.30 7.48 14.93
CA LEU A 41 -3.26 7.89 15.87
C LEU A 41 -3.43 7.26 17.25
N ALA A 42 -4.67 7.19 17.75
CA ALA A 42 -4.96 6.55 19.03
C ALA A 42 -4.65 5.04 19.00
N GLU A 43 -4.97 4.36 17.89
CA GLU A 43 -4.61 2.96 17.69
C GLU A 43 -3.12 2.72 17.55
N TYR A 44 -2.41 3.64 16.88
CA TYR A 44 -0.95 3.62 16.82
C TYR A 44 -0.34 3.67 18.22
N GLU A 45 -0.77 4.63 19.06
CA GLU A 45 -0.28 4.74 20.44
C GLU A 45 -0.59 3.49 21.28
N ARG A 46 -1.80 2.91 21.14
CA ARG A 46 -2.16 1.63 21.78
C ARG A 46 -1.33 0.43 21.30
N SER A 47 -0.85 0.51 20.06
CA SER A 47 -0.09 -0.57 19.41
C SER A 47 1.42 -0.40 19.58
N ARG A 48 1.90 0.74 20.09
CA ARG A 48 3.33 1.09 20.13
C ARG A 48 4.20 0.04 20.82
N ALA A 49 3.87 -0.34 22.06
CA ALA A 49 4.65 -1.33 22.81
C ALA A 49 4.64 -2.71 22.13
N TRP A 50 3.56 -3.05 21.43
CA TRP A 50 3.47 -4.28 20.65
C TRP A 50 4.32 -4.20 19.37
N LEU A 51 4.31 -3.08 18.65
CA LEU A 51 5.19 -2.86 17.50
C LEU A 51 6.67 -2.94 17.91
N GLU A 52 7.02 -2.39 19.07
CA GLU A 52 8.39 -2.49 19.62
C GLU A 52 8.76 -3.96 19.94
N ALA A 53 7.85 -4.74 20.54
CA ALA A 53 8.09 -6.16 20.79
C ALA A 53 8.17 -6.98 19.49
N LEU A 54 7.31 -6.67 18.51
CA LEU A 54 7.30 -7.30 17.20
C LEU A 54 8.54 -6.95 16.37
N ASP A 55 9.17 -5.79 16.61
CA ASP A 55 10.43 -5.44 15.95
C ASP A 55 11.63 -6.16 16.57
N GLU A 56 11.55 -6.60 17.84
CA GLU A 56 12.57 -7.48 18.44
C GLU A 56 12.46 -8.90 17.87
N ASP A 57 11.24 -9.40 17.67
CA ASP A 57 10.98 -10.70 17.03
C ASP A 57 9.89 -10.56 15.94
N PRO A 58 10.28 -10.31 14.69
CA PRO A 58 9.33 -10.12 13.58
C PRO A 58 8.83 -11.45 12.99
N SER A 59 9.26 -12.59 13.53
CA SER A 59 8.95 -13.92 12.99
C SER A 59 7.45 -14.16 12.79
N PRO A 60 6.56 -13.81 13.75
CA PRO A 60 5.11 -14.00 13.57
C PRO A 60 4.53 -13.23 12.39
N LEU A 61 4.99 -12.00 12.17
CA LEU A 61 4.56 -11.18 11.04
C LEU A 61 5.05 -11.77 9.71
N TYR A 62 6.32 -12.18 9.64
CA TYR A 62 6.85 -12.80 8.43
C TYR A 62 6.18 -14.14 8.11
N GLU A 63 5.89 -14.97 9.12
CA GLU A 63 5.13 -16.21 8.92
C GLU A 63 3.73 -15.94 8.37
N PHE A 64 3.02 -14.96 8.91
CA PHE A 64 1.70 -14.56 8.42
C PHE A 64 1.77 -14.12 6.95
N LEU A 65 2.73 -13.26 6.63
CA LEU A 65 2.94 -12.69 5.30
C LEU A 65 3.34 -13.76 4.26
N ASN A 66 4.27 -14.65 4.60
CA ASN A 66 4.81 -15.66 3.66
C ASN A 66 3.78 -16.74 3.28
N ARG A 67 2.72 -16.93 4.07
CA ARG A 67 1.62 -17.85 3.74
C ARG A 67 0.70 -17.34 2.62
N GLN A 68 0.85 -16.08 2.20
CA GLN A 68 -0.10 -15.40 1.33
C GLN A 68 0.29 -15.45 -0.15
N LYS A 69 -0.63 -15.93 -1.01
CA LYS A 69 -0.36 -16.14 -2.45
C LYS A 69 -0.08 -14.86 -3.24
N ALA A 70 -0.65 -13.72 -2.83
CA ALA A 70 -0.61 -12.47 -3.58
C ALA A 70 0.32 -11.40 -2.98
N ILE A 71 1.19 -11.77 -2.05
CA ILE A 71 2.04 -10.83 -1.30
C ILE A 71 2.95 -9.97 -2.20
N HIS A 72 3.29 -10.45 -3.40
CA HIS A 72 4.11 -9.72 -4.38
C HIS A 72 3.44 -8.43 -4.91
N ARG A 73 2.12 -8.27 -4.75
CA ARG A 73 1.40 -7.05 -5.13
C ARG A 73 1.35 -6.08 -3.96
N LEU A 74 1.74 -4.83 -4.19
CA LEU A 74 1.75 -3.79 -3.17
C LEU A 74 0.41 -3.63 -2.43
N GLY A 75 -0.70 -3.59 -3.17
CA GLY A 75 -2.04 -3.48 -2.56
C GLY A 75 -2.40 -4.67 -1.68
N SER A 76 -2.04 -5.89 -2.10
CA SER A 76 -2.26 -7.10 -1.30
C SER A 76 -1.38 -7.12 -0.06
N TYR A 77 -0.11 -6.76 -0.17
CA TYR A 77 0.79 -6.63 0.97
C TYR A 77 0.30 -5.61 2.00
N PHE A 78 -0.16 -4.43 1.55
CA PHE A 78 -0.77 -3.43 2.41
C PHE A 78 -2.01 -3.96 3.14
N ALA A 79 -2.94 -4.61 2.42
CA ALA A 79 -4.12 -5.20 3.02
C ALA A 79 -3.78 -6.28 4.07
N MET A 80 -2.76 -7.10 3.82
CA MET A 80 -2.27 -8.11 4.76
C MET A 80 -1.71 -7.47 6.03
N LEU A 81 -0.97 -6.36 5.93
CA LEU A 81 -0.50 -5.63 7.10
C LEU A 81 -1.66 -5.09 7.94
N VAL A 82 -2.69 -4.53 7.30
CA VAL A 82 -3.90 -4.06 7.99
C VAL A 82 -4.60 -5.24 8.68
N GLU A 83 -4.80 -6.35 7.96
CA GLU A 83 -5.43 -7.55 8.50
C GLU A 83 -4.67 -8.10 9.71
N TYR A 84 -3.35 -8.22 9.61
CA TYR A 84 -2.51 -8.70 10.71
C TYR A 84 -2.68 -7.83 11.95
N TRP A 85 -2.61 -6.50 11.80
CA TRP A 85 -2.83 -5.60 12.92
C TRP A 85 -4.23 -5.70 13.52
N LEU A 86 -5.28 -5.79 12.70
CA LEU A 86 -6.65 -5.93 13.20
C LEU A 86 -6.85 -7.23 14.00
N ARG A 87 -6.29 -8.34 13.53
CA ARG A 87 -6.33 -9.64 14.23
C ARG A 87 -5.61 -9.56 15.59
N GLU A 88 -4.46 -8.91 15.64
CA GLU A 88 -3.64 -8.90 16.85
C GLU A 88 -4.09 -7.88 17.89
N ARG A 89 -4.64 -6.73 17.47
CA ARG A 89 -4.78 -5.56 18.35
C ARG A 89 -6.19 -4.99 18.47
N VAL A 90 -7.04 -5.18 17.48
CA VAL A 90 -8.31 -4.44 17.39
C VAL A 90 -9.51 -5.37 17.60
N THR A 91 -9.45 -6.63 17.20
CA THR A 91 -10.64 -7.49 17.22
C THR A 91 -10.80 -8.26 18.52
N VAL A 92 -12.06 -8.43 18.98
CA VAL A 92 -12.41 -9.07 20.27
C VAL A 92 -11.89 -10.51 20.38
N ASP A 93 -11.87 -11.26 19.27
CA ASP A 93 -11.45 -12.67 19.21
C ASP A 93 -10.37 -12.94 18.14
N GLY A 94 -9.69 -11.90 17.64
CA GLY A 94 -8.76 -12.05 16.51
C GLY A 94 -9.44 -12.35 15.16
N ARG A 95 -10.77 -12.19 15.07
CA ARG A 95 -11.56 -12.54 13.88
C ARG A 95 -11.64 -11.37 12.91
N VAL A 96 -11.06 -11.59 11.73
CA VAL A 96 -11.18 -10.72 10.56
C VAL A 96 -11.54 -11.59 9.36
N TRP A 97 -12.58 -11.20 8.62
CA TRP A 97 -12.94 -11.82 7.35
C TRP A 97 -12.40 -10.96 6.21
N SER A 98 -11.52 -11.53 5.39
CA SER A 98 -10.81 -10.84 4.32
C SER A 98 -11.28 -11.29 2.94
N CYS A 99 -11.37 -10.38 1.98
CA CYS A 99 -11.73 -10.66 0.57
C CYS A 99 -13.03 -11.47 0.43
N VAL A 100 -14.11 -11.02 1.09
CA VAL A 100 -15.40 -11.72 1.08
C VAL A 100 -16.12 -11.43 -0.23
N GLN A 101 -16.24 -12.44 -1.09
CA GLN A 101 -16.88 -12.27 -2.40
C GLN A 101 -18.40 -12.33 -2.31
N LEU A 102 -19.06 -11.39 -2.98
CA LEU A 102 -20.52 -11.27 -3.03
C LEU A 102 -21.05 -11.60 -4.42
N PHE A 103 -22.16 -12.34 -4.47
CA PHE A 103 -22.77 -12.81 -5.72
C PHE A 103 -24.26 -12.45 -5.78
N ASP A 104 -24.77 -12.26 -6.99
CA ASP A 104 -26.19 -11.94 -7.24
C ASP A 104 -27.13 -13.09 -6.86
N THR A 105 -26.60 -14.32 -6.91
CA THR A 105 -27.23 -15.54 -6.44
C THR A 105 -26.29 -16.20 -5.44
N PRO A 106 -26.73 -16.46 -4.20
CA PRO A 106 -25.90 -17.07 -3.18
C PRO A 106 -25.39 -18.45 -3.63
N PRO A 107 -24.19 -18.87 -3.20
CA PRO A 107 -23.72 -20.21 -3.51
C PRO A 107 -24.67 -21.28 -2.95
N GLU A 108 -25.09 -22.22 -3.81
CA GLU A 108 -25.77 -23.44 -3.33
C GLU A 108 -24.98 -24.03 -2.16
N PRO A 109 -25.61 -24.27 -0.99
CA PRO A 109 -24.93 -24.83 0.16
C PRO A 109 -24.29 -26.15 -0.27
N GLN A 110 -22.98 -26.31 -0.03
CA GLN A 110 -22.33 -27.57 -0.34
C GLN A 110 -23.00 -28.67 0.49
N PRO A 111 -23.43 -29.79 -0.12
CA PRO A 111 -23.97 -30.88 0.65
C PRO A 111 -22.91 -31.34 1.63
N THR A 112 -23.27 -31.33 2.92
CA THR A 112 -22.45 -31.90 3.99
C THR A 112 -22.16 -33.35 3.62
N ARG A 113 -20.92 -33.66 3.26
CA ARG A 113 -20.49 -35.05 3.19
C ARG A 113 -20.57 -35.60 4.62
N PRO A 114 -21.37 -36.65 4.89
CA PRO A 114 -21.32 -37.29 6.20
C PRO A 114 -19.89 -37.77 6.45
N VAL A 115 -19.36 -37.37 7.61
CA VAL A 115 -18.07 -37.85 8.11
C VAL A 115 -18.29 -39.30 8.51
N GLY A 116 -17.66 -40.22 7.77
CA GLY A 116 -17.65 -41.63 8.12
C GLY A 116 -18.00 -42.53 6.95
N GLU A 117 -17.10 -42.66 5.98
CA GLU A 117 -16.95 -43.91 5.23
C GLU A 117 -15.46 -44.04 4.88
N SER A 118 -14.83 -44.99 5.54
CA SER A 118 -13.45 -45.40 5.33
C SER A 118 -13.24 -45.82 3.88
N ASP A 119 -12.29 -45.17 3.22
CA ASP A 119 -11.86 -45.49 1.86
C ASP A 119 -11.12 -46.83 1.87
N GLN A 120 -11.87 -47.94 1.80
CA GLN A 120 -11.30 -49.25 1.47
C GLN A 120 -11.05 -49.28 -0.03
N SER A 121 -9.78 -49.16 -0.41
CA SER A 121 -9.32 -49.36 -1.78
C SER A 121 -9.60 -50.79 -2.26
N PRO A 122 -10.26 -51.01 -3.41
CA PRO A 122 -10.18 -52.28 -4.11
C PRO A 122 -9.06 -52.25 -5.14
N GLN A 123 -8.28 -53.33 -5.13
CA GLN A 123 -7.17 -53.63 -6.01
C GLN A 123 -7.58 -53.70 -7.49
N HIS A 124 -6.61 -53.40 -8.37
CA HIS A 124 -6.65 -53.64 -9.81
C HIS A 124 -6.98 -55.10 -10.17
N PRO A 125 -7.62 -55.32 -11.33
CA PRO A 125 -6.95 -56.17 -12.32
C PRO A 125 -6.92 -55.57 -13.73
N THR A 126 -6.03 -56.17 -14.52
CA THR A 126 -5.47 -55.77 -15.81
C THR A 126 -6.31 -56.25 -17.02
N GLU A 127 -6.21 -55.52 -18.14
CA GLU A 127 -6.46 -55.91 -19.57
C GLU A 127 -7.92 -56.25 -20.00
N GLN A 128 -8.47 -55.95 -21.20
CA GLN A 128 -8.05 -55.40 -22.50
C GLN A 128 -9.34 -54.95 -23.30
N PRO A 129 -9.34 -54.57 -24.61
CA PRO A 129 -10.17 -53.47 -25.15
C PRO A 129 -11.44 -53.90 -25.92
N ASP A 130 -12.17 -52.88 -26.41
CA ASP A 130 -13.29 -52.87 -27.38
C ASP A 130 -14.74 -53.01 -26.88
N ALA A 131 -15.47 -51.89 -26.87
CA ALA A 131 -16.64 -51.63 -27.73
C ALA A 131 -17.36 -50.34 -27.28
N LYS A 132 -17.43 -49.34 -28.16
CA LYS A 132 -18.13 -48.06 -27.96
C LYS A 132 -19.65 -48.25 -27.81
N ARG A 133 -20.14 -48.43 -26.57
CA ARG A 133 -21.56 -48.20 -26.24
C ARG A 133 -21.77 -46.73 -25.84
N ARG A 134 -22.37 -45.94 -26.73
CA ARG A 134 -22.80 -44.56 -26.46
C ARG A 134 -23.88 -44.57 -25.38
N THR A 135 -23.54 -44.21 -24.14
CA THR A 135 -24.51 -43.82 -23.11
C THR A 135 -25.12 -42.45 -23.45
N PRO A 136 -26.43 -42.22 -23.25
CA PRO A 136 -27.03 -40.91 -23.45
C PRO A 136 -26.35 -39.87 -22.55
N ARG A 137 -25.85 -38.77 -23.12
CA ARG A 137 -25.33 -37.64 -22.35
C ARG A 137 -26.45 -37.12 -21.45
N LYS A 138 -26.26 -37.19 -20.13
CA LYS A 138 -27.09 -36.46 -19.15
C LYS A 138 -27.19 -35.00 -19.62
N PRO A 139 -28.39 -34.38 -19.59
CA PRO A 139 -28.51 -32.98 -19.99
C PRO A 139 -27.57 -32.14 -19.13
N ARG A 140 -26.69 -31.37 -19.79
CA ARG A 140 -25.86 -30.38 -19.12
C ARG A 140 -26.82 -29.40 -18.43
N LYS A 141 -26.91 -29.46 -17.10
CA LYS A 141 -27.53 -28.38 -16.32
C LYS A 141 -26.83 -27.10 -16.75
N GLN A 142 -27.57 -26.23 -17.41
CA GLN A 142 -27.11 -24.91 -17.81
C GLN A 142 -26.88 -24.13 -16.51
N ARG A 143 -25.64 -24.15 -16.01
CA ARG A 143 -25.24 -23.29 -14.88
C ARG A 143 -25.38 -21.86 -15.40
N VAL A 144 -26.42 -21.16 -14.97
CA VAL A 144 -26.48 -19.71 -15.10
C VAL A 144 -25.21 -19.18 -14.45
N ALA A 145 -24.36 -18.49 -15.22
CA ALA A 145 -23.14 -17.91 -14.71
C ALA A 145 -23.52 -16.86 -13.66
N ARG A 146 -23.15 -17.10 -12.40
CA ARG A 146 -23.40 -16.17 -11.30
C ARG A 146 -22.65 -14.87 -11.56
N ARG A 147 -23.30 -13.73 -11.32
CA ARG A 147 -22.66 -12.41 -11.45
C ARG A 147 -22.07 -12.01 -10.10
N THR A 148 -20.81 -11.60 -10.09
CA THR A 148 -20.18 -10.99 -8.92
C THR A 148 -20.79 -9.60 -8.67
N LEU A 149 -21.27 -9.36 -7.45
CA LEU A 149 -21.78 -8.06 -7.01
C LEU A 149 -20.66 -7.14 -6.56
N GLY A 150 -19.56 -7.72 -6.08
CA GLY A 150 -18.39 -7.03 -5.54
C GLY A 150 -17.69 -7.91 -4.52
N ASP A 151 -16.64 -7.39 -3.91
CA ASP A 151 -15.92 -8.05 -2.82
C ASP A 151 -15.83 -7.07 -1.64
N LEU A 152 -15.88 -7.57 -0.40
CA LEU A 152 -15.58 -6.81 0.80
C LEU A 152 -14.12 -7.06 1.20
N ASP A 153 -13.35 -5.99 1.41
CA ASP A 153 -11.91 -6.13 1.69
C ASP A 153 -11.67 -6.70 3.08
N LEU A 154 -12.14 -6.03 4.14
CA LEU A 154 -12.03 -6.49 5.53
C LEU A 154 -13.34 -6.27 6.29
N VAL A 155 -13.87 -7.32 6.93
CA VAL A 155 -15.00 -7.25 7.87
C VAL A 155 -14.49 -7.67 9.24
N PHE A 156 -14.82 -6.90 10.28
CA PHE A 156 -14.39 -7.19 11.65
C PHE A 156 -15.28 -6.50 12.69
N GLN A 157 -15.14 -6.92 13.94
CA GLN A 157 -15.79 -6.30 15.09
C GLN A 157 -14.74 -5.58 15.94
N PRO A 158 -14.78 -4.24 16.04
CA PRO A 158 -13.87 -3.48 16.91
C PRO A 158 -14.15 -3.77 18.39
N PRO A 159 -13.21 -3.49 19.30
CA PRO A 159 -13.30 -3.92 20.70
C PRO A 159 -14.12 -2.96 21.55
N THR A 160 -14.26 -1.71 21.10
CA THR A 160 -14.96 -0.62 21.78
C THR A 160 -16.39 -0.42 21.29
N SER A 161 -16.94 -1.35 20.51
CA SER A 161 -18.30 -1.22 19.99
C SER A 161 -19.35 -1.42 21.08
N GLU A 162 -20.45 -0.67 20.97
CA GLU A 162 -21.72 -1.10 21.57
C GLU A 162 -22.01 -2.52 21.07
N THR A 163 -22.42 -3.40 21.99
CA THR A 163 -22.53 -4.85 21.76
C THR A 163 -23.09 -5.19 20.38
N GLY A 164 -22.26 -5.79 19.51
CA GLY A 164 -22.67 -6.32 18.20
C GLY A 164 -22.39 -5.44 16.97
N GLN A 165 -21.73 -4.28 17.10
CA GLN A 165 -21.35 -3.50 15.92
C GLN A 165 -20.31 -4.23 15.08
N VAL A 166 -20.55 -4.32 13.77
CA VAL A 166 -19.66 -4.95 12.79
C VAL A 166 -19.33 -3.92 11.73
N THR A 167 -18.04 -3.75 11.44
CA THR A 167 -17.56 -2.76 10.48
C THR A 167 -16.92 -3.46 9.30
N HIS A 168 -17.16 -2.89 8.12
CA HIS A 168 -16.44 -3.20 6.90
C HIS A 168 -15.49 -2.05 6.54
N TRP A 169 -14.26 -2.38 6.16
CA TRP A 169 -13.31 -1.44 5.59
C TRP A 169 -13.00 -1.78 4.14
N GLU A 170 -13.06 -0.79 3.26
CA GLU A 170 -12.37 -0.82 1.96
C GLU A 170 -10.95 -0.35 2.16
N VAL A 171 -9.99 -1.17 1.76
CA VAL A 171 -8.57 -0.97 2.06
C VAL A 171 -7.83 -0.70 0.77
N ALA A 172 -7.19 0.47 0.66
CA ALA A 172 -6.35 0.74 -0.49
C ALA A 172 -5.10 1.53 -0.15
N ILE A 173 -4.01 1.19 -0.83
CA ILE A 173 -2.82 2.03 -0.90
C ILE A 173 -2.69 2.60 -2.32
N LYS A 174 -2.51 3.91 -2.43
CA LYS A 174 -2.56 4.61 -3.72
C LYS A 174 -1.48 5.68 -3.87
N TYR A 175 -0.93 5.76 -5.08
CA TYR A 175 0.12 6.70 -5.45
C TYR A 175 -0.35 7.43 -6.69
N TYR A 176 -0.46 8.75 -6.61
CA TYR A 176 -0.90 9.58 -7.73
C TYR A 176 0.08 10.71 -7.96
N ILE A 177 0.33 10.98 -9.22
CA ILE A 177 1.24 12.00 -9.72
C ILE A 177 0.35 13.11 -10.27
N PHE A 178 0.60 14.33 -9.83
CA PHE A 178 -0.04 15.52 -10.37
C PHE A 178 0.44 15.72 -11.82
N ASP A 179 -0.51 15.86 -12.73
CA ASP A 179 -0.25 16.12 -14.13
C ASP A 179 0.14 17.58 -14.33
N GLN A 180 1.42 17.80 -14.61
CA GLN A 180 2.03 19.13 -14.69
C GLN A 180 1.46 20.00 -15.83
N ASP A 181 0.73 19.41 -16.78
CA ASP A 181 0.07 20.16 -17.84
C ASP A 181 -1.12 21.00 -17.31
N PHE A 182 -1.55 20.74 -16.07
CA PHE A 182 -2.54 21.57 -15.36
C PHE A 182 -1.92 22.65 -14.46
N LEU A 183 -0.59 22.83 -14.47
CA LEU A 183 0.02 23.97 -13.79
C LEU A 183 -0.31 25.26 -14.52
N GLY A 184 -0.63 26.31 -13.76
CA GLY A 184 -0.75 27.65 -14.30
C GLY A 184 0.60 28.20 -14.79
N PRO A 185 0.58 29.35 -15.49
CA PRO A 185 1.77 29.92 -16.13
C PRO A 185 2.94 30.19 -15.19
N SER A 186 2.70 30.42 -13.89
CA SER A 186 3.78 30.67 -12.93
C SER A 186 4.34 29.39 -12.31
N GLY A 187 3.65 28.25 -12.44
CA GLY A 187 4.09 26.97 -11.90
C GLY A 187 4.09 26.89 -10.37
N ARG A 188 3.34 27.76 -9.69
CA ARG A 188 3.30 27.90 -8.22
C ARG A 188 2.04 27.30 -7.60
N VAL A 189 2.07 27.03 -6.30
CA VAL A 189 0.90 26.51 -5.54
C VAL A 189 -0.30 27.46 -5.62
N GLY A 190 -0.07 28.77 -5.65
CA GLY A 190 -1.11 29.79 -5.74
C GLY A 190 -1.85 29.82 -7.08
N ASP A 191 -1.31 29.21 -8.14
CA ASP A 191 -1.99 29.10 -9.43
C ASP A 191 -3.01 27.95 -9.46
N LEU A 192 -3.09 27.15 -8.38
CA LEU A 192 -3.97 26.00 -8.26
C LEU A 192 -5.34 26.38 -7.68
N ASP A 193 -5.82 27.59 -7.95
CA ASP A 193 -7.01 28.23 -7.33
C ASP A 193 -8.27 27.33 -7.27
N ASP A 194 -8.34 26.25 -8.07
CA ASP A 194 -9.28 25.15 -7.92
C ASP A 194 -8.59 23.78 -8.15
N LEU A 195 -7.93 23.23 -7.14
CA LEU A 195 -7.32 21.91 -7.24
C LEU A 195 -8.38 20.85 -7.56
N ARG A 196 -8.10 19.97 -8.54
CA ARG A 196 -9.02 18.89 -8.92
C ARG A 196 -8.39 17.51 -8.73
N LEU A 197 -9.20 16.58 -8.22
CA LEU A 197 -8.78 15.19 -8.06
C LEU A 197 -8.45 14.50 -9.39
N GLU A 198 -9.06 14.93 -10.50
CA GLU A 198 -8.80 14.39 -11.85
C GLU A 198 -7.40 14.72 -12.39
N TRP A 199 -6.72 15.72 -11.81
CA TRP A 199 -5.34 16.07 -12.16
C TRP A 199 -4.31 15.11 -11.54
N PHE A 200 -4.74 14.30 -10.58
CA PHE A 200 -3.90 13.27 -9.95
C PHE A 200 -4.09 11.94 -10.67
N LYS A 201 -3.07 11.55 -11.42
CA LYS A 201 -3.04 10.36 -12.28
C LYS A 201 -2.11 9.30 -11.71
N GLY A 202 -2.52 8.05 -11.78
CA GLY A 202 -1.69 6.92 -11.39
C GLY A 202 -0.49 6.77 -12.33
N PRO A 203 0.50 5.93 -11.97
CA PRO A 203 1.70 5.70 -12.78
C PRO A 203 1.44 5.29 -14.25
N LYS A 204 0.29 4.65 -14.52
CA LYS A 204 -0.17 4.25 -15.86
C LYS A 204 -1.22 5.19 -16.48
N SER A 205 -1.46 6.35 -15.85
CA SER A 205 -2.39 7.44 -16.24
C SER A 205 -3.87 7.11 -16.42
N THR A 206 -4.24 5.83 -16.55
CA THR A 206 -5.62 5.38 -16.66
C THR A 206 -6.38 5.42 -15.34
N ASP A 207 -5.72 5.24 -14.19
CA ASP A 207 -6.31 5.39 -12.85
C ASP A 207 -6.19 6.84 -12.40
N THR A 208 -7.31 7.48 -12.02
CA THR A 208 -7.34 8.86 -11.54
C THR A 208 -7.87 8.89 -10.12
N LEU A 209 -7.37 9.81 -9.29
CA LEU A 209 -7.75 9.88 -7.87
C LEU A 209 -9.26 10.09 -7.71
N ASP A 210 -9.87 10.89 -8.57
CA ASP A 210 -11.31 11.14 -8.57
C ASP A 210 -12.15 9.88 -8.87
N ARG A 211 -11.69 9.03 -9.79
CA ARG A 211 -12.36 7.76 -10.10
C ARG A 211 -12.25 6.80 -8.93
N LYS A 212 -11.08 6.75 -8.29
CA LYS A 212 -10.88 5.90 -7.10
C LYS A 212 -11.76 6.34 -5.94
N VAL A 213 -11.88 7.64 -5.68
CA VAL A 213 -12.81 8.15 -4.68
C VAL A 213 -14.23 7.72 -5.01
N ARG A 214 -14.72 7.98 -6.23
CA ARG A 214 -16.08 7.58 -6.65
C ARG A 214 -16.32 6.08 -6.46
N GLN A 215 -15.35 5.23 -6.80
CA GLN A 215 -15.43 3.78 -6.62
C GLN A 215 -15.54 3.36 -5.15
N CYS A 216 -14.76 3.96 -4.25
CA CYS A 216 -14.82 3.63 -2.83
C CYS A 216 -16.19 3.98 -2.22
N PHE A 217 -16.84 5.05 -2.68
CA PHE A 217 -18.17 5.42 -2.19
C PHE A 217 -19.31 4.61 -2.81
N SER A 218 -19.20 4.18 -4.07
CA SER A 218 -20.22 3.33 -4.71
C SER A 218 -20.33 1.94 -4.08
N ALA A 219 -19.23 1.39 -3.55
CA ALA A 219 -19.25 0.07 -2.89
C ALA A 219 -20.16 0.02 -1.64
N SER A 220 -20.46 1.16 -1.02
CA SER A 220 -21.33 1.26 0.17
C SER A 220 -22.79 0.94 -0.12
N GLU A 221 -23.24 1.17 -1.35
CA GLU A 221 -24.61 0.88 -1.78
C GLU A 221 -24.88 -0.63 -1.84
N LEU A 222 -23.82 -1.46 -1.91
CA LEU A 222 -23.93 -2.92 -1.97
C LEU A 222 -24.40 -3.56 -0.66
N LEU A 223 -24.19 -2.94 0.50
CA LEU A 223 -24.46 -3.59 1.80
C LEU A 223 -25.78 -3.17 2.45
N GLY A 224 -26.22 -1.93 2.24
CA GLY A 224 -27.39 -1.38 2.94
C GLY A 224 -28.74 -1.90 2.43
N GLU A 225 -28.82 -2.36 1.18
CA GLU A 225 -30.11 -2.64 0.52
C GLU A 225 -30.11 -3.95 -0.30
N ASN A 226 -28.97 -4.63 -0.44
CA ASN A 226 -28.84 -5.80 -1.31
C ASN A 226 -29.04 -7.12 -0.55
N ARG A 227 -30.25 -7.65 -0.61
CA ARG A 227 -30.61 -8.94 0.00
C ARG A 227 -29.70 -10.10 -0.43
N ALA A 228 -29.24 -10.13 -1.69
CA ALA A 228 -28.34 -11.18 -2.17
C ALA A 228 -26.95 -11.09 -1.53
N ALA A 229 -26.44 -9.88 -1.29
CA ALA A 229 -25.19 -9.68 -0.56
C ALA A 229 -25.32 -10.15 0.89
N THR A 230 -26.40 -9.78 1.58
CA THR A 230 -26.67 -10.22 2.96
C THR A 230 -26.74 -11.73 3.07
N GLU A 231 -27.43 -12.41 2.14
CA GLU A 231 -27.52 -13.86 2.11
C GLU A 231 -26.17 -14.54 1.84
N CYS A 232 -25.33 -13.97 0.95
CA CYS A 232 -23.96 -14.46 0.75
C CYS A 232 -23.14 -14.40 2.04
N LEU A 233 -23.26 -13.31 2.81
CA LEU A 233 -22.58 -13.14 4.10
C LEU A 233 -23.04 -14.19 5.12
N HIS A 234 -24.36 -14.38 5.26
CA HIS A 234 -24.91 -15.41 6.15
C HIS A 234 -24.41 -16.81 5.81
N GLN A 235 -24.37 -17.18 4.53
CA GLN A 235 -23.88 -18.49 4.08
C GLN A 235 -22.38 -18.67 4.29
N ALA A 236 -21.61 -17.60 4.19
CA ALA A 236 -20.18 -17.60 4.47
C ALA A 236 -19.85 -17.54 5.98
N GLY A 237 -20.86 -17.45 6.85
CA GLY A 237 -20.66 -17.27 8.30
C GLY A 237 -20.02 -15.93 8.66
N VAL A 238 -20.19 -14.92 7.79
CA VAL A 238 -19.69 -13.56 7.98
C VAL A 238 -20.81 -12.71 8.58
N PRO A 239 -20.58 -12.02 9.70
CA PRO A 239 -21.59 -11.12 10.24
C PRO A 239 -21.83 -9.95 9.28
N VAL A 240 -23.09 -9.50 9.21
CA VAL A 240 -23.48 -8.40 8.32
C VAL A 240 -22.92 -7.09 8.87
N PRO A 241 -22.11 -6.33 8.10
CA PRO A 241 -21.60 -5.04 8.54
C PRO A 241 -22.73 -4.05 8.81
N THR A 242 -22.70 -3.43 9.99
CA THR A 242 -23.57 -2.31 10.39
C THR A 242 -23.06 -0.97 9.88
N GLY A 243 -21.79 -0.90 9.47
CA GLY A 243 -21.14 0.29 8.94
C GLY A 243 -20.05 -0.06 7.94
N SER A 244 -19.65 0.93 7.14
CA SER A 244 -18.64 0.79 6.09
C SER A 244 -17.77 2.03 6.06
N GLU A 245 -16.44 1.87 6.10
CA GLU A 245 -15.45 2.94 6.14
C GLU A 245 -14.36 2.75 5.09
N ILE A 246 -13.65 3.80 4.74
CA ILE A 246 -12.59 3.79 3.73
C ILE A 246 -11.23 3.96 4.42
N PHE A 247 -10.40 2.92 4.41
CA PHE A 247 -9.03 2.94 4.91
C PHE A 247 -8.06 3.11 3.73
N VAL A 248 -7.80 4.36 3.35
CA VAL A 248 -6.92 4.69 2.23
C VAL A 248 -5.67 5.42 2.69
N LYS A 249 -4.51 4.84 2.38
CA LYS A 249 -3.19 5.45 2.60
C LYS A 249 -2.46 5.63 1.26
N GLY A 250 -1.36 6.37 1.27
CA GLY A 250 -0.58 6.55 0.06
C GLY A 250 0.21 7.86 0.02
N CYS A 251 0.55 8.28 -1.20
CA CYS A 251 1.30 9.50 -1.45
C CYS A 251 0.76 10.24 -2.67
N LEU A 252 0.72 11.57 -2.59
CA LEU A 252 0.51 12.43 -3.75
C LEU A 252 1.84 13.06 -4.15
N PHE A 253 2.18 12.98 -5.43
CA PHE A 253 3.42 13.53 -5.98
C PHE A 253 3.13 14.82 -6.75
N TYR A 254 3.84 15.88 -6.42
CA TYR A 254 3.66 17.21 -6.99
C TYR A 254 4.90 17.62 -7.80
N PRO A 255 4.77 18.37 -8.89
CA PRO A 255 5.92 18.87 -9.64
C PRO A 255 6.93 19.51 -8.70
N TYR A 256 8.22 19.20 -8.87
CA TYR A 256 9.26 19.53 -7.89
C TYR A 256 9.23 20.99 -7.38
N PRO A 257 9.02 22.04 -8.21
CA PRO A 257 8.87 23.42 -7.71
C PRO A 257 7.68 23.58 -6.74
N VAL A 258 6.52 23.04 -7.11
CA VAL A 258 5.30 23.02 -6.28
C VAL A 258 5.54 22.24 -4.99
N TRP A 259 6.17 21.06 -5.08
CA TRP A 259 6.49 20.26 -3.91
C TRP A 259 7.38 21.01 -2.92
N LYS A 260 8.41 21.75 -3.38
CA LYS A 260 9.24 22.59 -2.49
C LYS A 260 8.42 23.65 -1.77
N GLU A 261 7.53 24.34 -2.49
CA GLU A 261 6.65 25.35 -1.89
C GLU A 261 5.71 24.75 -0.83
N LEU A 262 5.34 23.48 -0.97
CA LEU A 262 4.51 22.74 -0.01
C LEU A 262 5.29 22.18 1.20
N GLN A 263 6.63 22.28 1.26
CA GLN A 263 7.44 21.84 2.41
C GLN A 263 7.53 22.88 3.55
N GLU A 264 7.34 24.16 3.23
CA GLU A 264 7.31 25.28 4.19
C GLU A 264 6.01 25.23 5.04
N PRO A 265 5.99 25.76 6.30
CA PRO A 265 4.91 25.49 7.28
C PRO A 265 3.50 25.67 6.70
N PRO A 266 2.54 24.82 7.11
CA PRO A 266 1.52 24.28 6.24
C PRO A 266 0.71 25.40 5.59
N ARG A 267 1.03 25.71 4.34
CA ARG A 267 0.09 26.42 3.48
C ARG A 267 -1.07 25.48 3.23
N SER A 268 -2.29 25.95 3.51
CA SER A 268 -3.49 25.26 3.08
C SER A 268 -3.40 25.06 1.56
N LEU A 269 -3.51 23.81 1.12
CA LEU A 269 -3.81 23.59 -0.29
C LEU A 269 -5.09 24.37 -0.64
N PRO A 270 -5.20 24.88 -1.87
CA PRO A 270 -6.45 25.44 -2.35
C PRO A 270 -7.58 24.44 -2.08
N SER A 271 -8.76 24.97 -1.75
CA SER A 271 -9.94 24.13 -1.62
C SER A 271 -10.13 23.31 -2.88
N LEU A 272 -10.47 22.03 -2.74
CA LEU A 272 -10.97 21.28 -3.88
C LEU A 272 -12.23 22.02 -4.36
N GLY A 273 -12.29 22.33 -5.65
CA GLY A 273 -13.35 23.17 -6.21
C GLY A 273 -14.76 22.65 -5.86
N PRO A 274 -15.82 23.48 -5.99
CA PRO A 274 -17.14 23.28 -5.37
C PRO A 274 -17.87 21.97 -5.72
N ARG A 275 -17.41 21.26 -6.76
CA ARG A 275 -17.92 19.94 -7.16
C ARG A 275 -17.47 18.81 -6.21
N TRP A 276 -16.40 19.01 -5.44
CA TRP A 276 -15.85 17.99 -4.56
C TRP A 276 -16.34 18.17 -3.12
N ARG A 277 -16.98 17.12 -2.59
CA ARG A 277 -17.38 17.05 -1.16
C ARG A 277 -16.24 16.62 -0.24
N PHE A 278 -15.07 16.33 -0.79
CA PHE A 278 -13.90 15.83 -0.07
C PHE A 278 -12.83 16.92 -0.05
N GLN A 279 -12.00 16.93 0.98
CA GLN A 279 -10.83 17.81 1.10
C GLN A 279 -9.57 16.95 1.24
N LEU A 280 -8.45 17.37 0.64
CA LEU A 280 -7.17 16.72 0.90
C LEU A 280 -6.72 17.05 2.33
N ASN A 281 -6.18 16.06 3.03
CA ASN A 281 -5.58 16.29 4.34
C ASN A 281 -4.31 17.14 4.16
N PRO A 282 -4.18 18.34 4.76
CA PRO A 282 -2.95 19.14 4.66
C PRO A 282 -1.69 18.37 5.10
N GLY A 283 -1.84 17.41 6.02
CA GLY A 283 -0.76 16.52 6.48
C GLY A 283 -0.51 15.29 5.63
N HIS A 284 -1.27 15.04 4.55
CA HIS A 284 -1.07 13.85 3.71
C HIS A 284 0.38 13.77 3.22
N TRP A 285 0.81 12.54 2.95
CA TRP A 285 2.19 12.28 2.53
C TRP A 285 2.44 12.81 1.12
N LYS A 286 3.47 13.66 0.97
CA LYS A 286 3.80 14.37 -0.28
C LYS A 286 5.16 13.95 -0.78
N GLY A 287 5.24 13.66 -2.07
CA GLY A 287 6.51 13.50 -2.79
C GLY A 287 6.63 14.51 -3.91
N TRP A 288 7.82 14.59 -4.49
CA TRP A 288 8.04 15.37 -5.71
C TRP A 288 7.80 14.51 -6.95
N SER A 289 7.48 15.13 -8.07
CA SER A 289 7.49 14.52 -9.37
C SER A 289 8.38 15.27 -10.33
N HIS A 290 8.94 14.53 -11.28
CA HIS A 290 9.76 15.08 -12.35
C HIS A 290 9.41 14.37 -13.66
N ARG A 291 9.13 15.16 -14.70
CA ARG A 291 9.04 14.68 -16.08
C ARG A 291 10.45 14.67 -16.66
N PHE A 292 11.01 13.48 -16.85
CA PHE A 292 12.34 13.28 -17.40
C PHE A 292 12.35 13.63 -18.88
N SER A 293 13.14 14.64 -19.24
CA SER A 293 13.30 15.10 -20.61
C SER A 293 14.72 14.98 -21.15
N TRP A 294 14.81 14.57 -22.42
CA TRP A 294 16.08 14.45 -23.15
C TRP A 294 16.74 15.81 -23.43
N THR A 295 15.96 16.89 -23.43
CA THR A 295 16.46 18.26 -23.62
C THR A 295 16.84 18.93 -22.30
N GLY A 296 16.40 18.40 -21.16
CA GLY A 296 16.73 18.90 -19.81
C GLY A 296 18.04 18.36 -19.24
N ILE A 297 18.76 17.52 -19.99
CA ILE A 297 19.96 16.79 -19.56
C ILE A 297 21.05 17.72 -18.99
N GLU A 298 21.18 18.92 -19.54
CA GLU A 298 22.25 19.86 -19.15
C GLU A 298 21.87 20.73 -17.93
N ALA A 299 20.59 20.80 -17.57
CA ALA A 299 20.12 21.82 -16.63
C ALA A 299 20.19 21.41 -15.15
N ASN A 300 20.08 20.12 -14.82
CA ASN A 300 20.12 19.64 -13.43
C ASN A 300 20.37 18.12 -13.30
N PRO A 301 21.59 17.62 -13.58
CA PRO A 301 21.91 16.19 -13.51
C PRO A 301 21.68 15.59 -12.12
N GLY A 302 21.79 16.41 -11.05
CA GLY A 302 21.61 15.96 -9.68
C GLY A 302 20.16 15.95 -9.17
N LEU A 303 19.14 16.25 -9.99
CA LEU A 303 17.74 16.41 -9.54
C LEU A 303 17.55 17.44 -8.40
N GLY A 304 18.50 18.37 -8.23
CA GLY A 304 18.53 19.32 -7.12
C GLY A 304 18.84 18.69 -5.76
N ILE A 305 19.49 17.52 -5.75
CA ILE A 305 19.91 16.78 -4.56
C ILE A 305 21.40 17.07 -4.26
N PRO A 306 21.77 17.30 -2.99
CA PRO A 306 23.17 17.52 -2.60
C PRO A 306 24.09 16.35 -2.98
N GLU A 307 25.35 16.65 -3.32
CA GLU A 307 26.36 15.64 -3.72
C GLU A 307 26.71 14.65 -2.59
N ASP A 308 26.54 15.04 -1.33
CA ASP A 308 26.75 14.17 -0.15
C ASP A 308 25.52 13.31 0.20
N HIS A 309 24.45 13.42 -0.59
CA HIS A 309 23.25 12.60 -0.49
C HIS A 309 23.21 11.58 -1.63
N LEU A 310 22.41 10.52 -1.45
CA LEU A 310 22.28 9.45 -2.43
C LEU A 310 20.83 9.29 -2.90
N ILE A 311 20.68 8.58 -4.02
CA ILE A 311 19.40 8.13 -4.55
C ILE A 311 19.23 6.64 -4.33
N ALA A 312 18.06 6.28 -3.81
CA ALA A 312 17.58 4.92 -3.70
C ALA A 312 16.51 4.65 -4.77
N PHE A 313 16.73 3.66 -5.64
CA PHE A 313 15.68 3.17 -6.54
C PHE A 313 14.76 2.22 -5.77
N LEU A 314 13.48 2.55 -5.69
CA LEU A 314 12.57 1.84 -4.79
C LEU A 314 11.85 0.70 -5.52
N PRO A 315 11.99 -0.56 -5.06
CA PRO A 315 11.11 -1.63 -5.51
C PRO A 315 9.69 -1.40 -4.96
N LYS A 316 8.69 -2.05 -5.58
CA LYS A 316 7.28 -1.79 -5.31
C LYS A 316 6.86 -1.86 -3.84
N HIS A 317 7.42 -2.75 -3.02
CA HIS A 317 7.05 -2.82 -1.59
C HIS A 317 7.59 -1.65 -0.78
N ASP A 318 8.75 -1.11 -1.17
CA ASP A 318 9.38 0.06 -0.55
C ASP A 318 8.69 1.37 -0.95
N TYR A 319 7.57 1.25 -1.67
CA TYR A 319 6.64 2.33 -1.87
C TYR A 319 5.99 2.75 -0.53
N MET A 320 5.95 1.82 0.44
CA MET A 320 5.33 2.01 1.75
C MET A 320 6.26 2.70 2.74
N GLY A 321 5.90 3.91 3.14
CA GLY A 321 6.61 4.66 4.18
C GLY A 321 8.07 4.97 3.83
N PRO A 322 8.78 5.68 4.72
CA PRO A 322 10.15 6.10 4.46
C PRO A 322 11.14 4.93 4.50
N VAL A 323 12.09 4.97 3.57
CA VAL A 323 13.23 4.05 3.54
C VAL A 323 14.26 4.43 4.58
N ARG A 324 14.83 3.40 5.22
CA ARG A 324 15.94 3.52 6.15
C ARG A 324 16.86 2.31 6.04
N MET A 325 18.16 2.57 5.99
CA MET A 325 19.20 1.56 5.78
C MET A 325 20.32 1.78 6.81
N TYR A 326 20.51 0.83 7.71
CA TYR A 326 21.54 0.91 8.76
C TYR A 326 22.90 0.45 8.21
N VAL A 327 23.96 1.16 8.59
CA VAL A 327 25.34 0.90 8.19
C VAL A 327 26.06 0.17 9.31
N GLY A 328 26.55 -1.05 9.02
CA GLY A 328 27.25 -1.91 9.97
C GLY A 328 28.78 -1.85 9.89
N ASP A 329 29.50 -2.37 10.90
CA ASP A 329 30.98 -2.47 10.95
C ASP A 329 31.54 -3.78 10.37
N ALA A 330 30.72 -4.84 10.26
CA ALA A 330 31.21 -6.17 9.92
C ALA A 330 31.60 -6.34 8.44
N TYR A 331 31.17 -5.41 7.58
CA TYR A 331 31.63 -5.27 6.21
C TYR A 331 31.77 -3.79 5.96
N GLY A 332 33.03 -3.33 5.99
CA GLY A 332 33.43 -1.94 6.11
C GLY A 332 32.69 -0.97 5.21
N VAL A 333 32.72 0.29 5.63
CA VAL A 333 32.47 1.50 4.81
C VAL A 333 32.59 1.16 3.33
N VAL A 334 31.48 0.96 2.63
CA VAL A 334 31.54 0.88 1.17
C VAL A 334 31.89 2.30 0.73
N PRO A 335 33.10 2.54 0.18
CA PRO A 335 33.43 3.85 -0.34
C PRO A 335 32.39 4.20 -1.41
N LEU A 336 32.03 5.49 -1.49
CA LEU A 336 31.05 6.09 -2.41
C LEU A 336 31.27 5.80 -3.93
N ALA A 337 32.23 4.94 -4.29
CA ALA A 337 32.60 4.59 -5.66
C ALA A 337 31.93 3.32 -6.20
N GLU A 338 31.30 2.48 -5.36
CA GLU A 338 30.59 1.27 -5.82
C GLU A 338 29.12 1.29 -5.35
N PRO A 339 28.16 0.81 -6.19
CA PRO A 339 26.76 0.73 -5.82
C PRO A 339 26.60 -0.10 -4.55
N VAL A 340 26.17 0.55 -3.46
CA VAL A 340 25.96 -0.10 -2.17
C VAL A 340 24.66 -0.89 -2.28
N ALA A 341 24.75 -2.16 -2.68
CA ALA A 341 23.67 -3.10 -2.43
C ALA A 341 23.53 -3.21 -0.91
N SER A 342 22.38 -2.81 -0.35
CA SER A 342 22.13 -3.03 1.07
C SER A 342 22.24 -4.51 1.41
N SER A 343 23.36 -4.88 2.02
CA SER A 343 23.67 -6.25 2.47
C SER A 343 22.95 -6.56 3.78
N TRP A 344 21.62 -6.56 3.73
CA TRP A 344 20.77 -7.14 4.76
C TRP A 344 19.61 -7.83 4.06
N THR A 345 19.90 -9.01 3.52
CA THR A 345 18.88 -9.96 3.07
C THR A 345 18.77 -11.05 4.13
N LEU A 346 17.74 -10.99 4.97
CA LEU A 346 17.29 -12.16 5.70
C LEU A 346 16.37 -13.00 4.78
N PRO A 347 16.33 -14.34 4.92
CA PRO A 347 15.59 -15.19 3.99
C PRO A 347 14.07 -15.00 4.14
N GLY A 348 13.41 -14.48 3.10
CA GLY A 348 11.95 -14.42 3.03
C GLY A 348 11.43 -13.26 2.18
N VAL A 349 11.00 -13.56 0.95
CA VAL A 349 10.10 -12.88 -0.03
C VAL A 349 10.07 -11.34 -0.18
N LEU A 350 10.48 -10.51 0.79
CA LEU A 350 10.25 -9.06 0.84
C LEU A 350 11.52 -8.19 0.81
N GLU A 351 12.70 -8.79 0.94
CA GLU A 351 13.96 -8.06 1.03
C GLU A 351 14.71 -8.16 -0.30
N ARG A 352 14.30 -7.32 -1.27
CA ARG A 352 15.20 -6.95 -2.36
C ARG A 352 16.14 -5.87 -1.84
N PRO A 353 17.46 -5.96 -2.09
CA PRO A 353 18.37 -4.89 -1.73
C PRO A 353 17.91 -3.62 -2.43
N ILE A 354 17.81 -2.54 -1.66
CA ILE A 354 17.74 -1.20 -2.22
C ILE A 354 19.17 -0.81 -2.54
N GLU A 355 19.37 -0.39 -3.78
CA GLU A 355 20.65 0.11 -4.24
C GLU A 355 20.72 1.62 -4.02
N LEU A 356 21.83 2.07 -3.44
CA LEU A 356 22.15 3.49 -3.31
C LEU A 356 23.17 3.88 -4.37
N VAL A 357 22.88 4.97 -5.07
CA VAL A 357 23.75 5.52 -6.10
C VAL A 357 23.88 7.03 -5.95
N THR A 358 24.95 7.59 -6.51
CA THR A 358 25.11 9.05 -6.58
C THR A 358 24.04 9.67 -7.48
N PRO A 359 23.74 10.97 -7.35
CA PRO A 359 22.80 11.65 -8.23
C PRO A 359 23.14 11.51 -9.73
N GLU A 360 24.43 11.58 -10.08
CA GLU A 360 24.92 11.43 -11.47
C GLU A 360 24.65 10.01 -11.98
N THR A 361 24.91 9.00 -11.16
CA THR A 361 24.67 7.60 -11.52
C THR A 361 23.16 7.34 -11.66
N ALA A 362 22.34 7.93 -10.79
CA ALA A 362 20.88 7.85 -10.90
C ALA A 362 20.40 8.47 -12.21
N PHE A 363 20.97 9.60 -12.61
CA PHE A 363 20.64 10.29 -13.85
C PHE A 363 20.91 9.41 -15.09
N VAL A 364 22.11 8.81 -15.18
CA VAL A 364 22.47 7.89 -16.27
C VAL A 364 21.46 6.74 -16.37
N ARG A 365 21.06 6.17 -15.23
CA ARG A 365 20.08 5.07 -15.20
C ARG A 365 18.69 5.48 -15.62
N LEU A 366 18.23 6.67 -15.22
CA LEU A 366 16.96 7.20 -15.68
C LEU A 366 16.98 7.39 -17.19
N GLN A 367 18.11 7.87 -17.74
CA GLN A 367 18.30 8.00 -19.18
C GLN A 367 18.20 6.64 -19.90
N GLU A 368 18.95 5.64 -19.46
CA GLU A 368 18.89 4.28 -20.01
C GLU A 368 17.49 3.69 -19.91
N HIS A 369 16.85 3.83 -18.75
CA HIS A 369 15.50 3.31 -18.52
C HIS A 369 14.46 3.97 -19.43
N PHE A 370 14.43 5.30 -19.54
CA PHE A 370 13.46 6.00 -20.37
C PHE A 370 13.76 5.94 -21.87
N ALA A 371 14.95 5.47 -22.27
CA ALA A 371 15.23 5.11 -23.66
C ALA A 371 14.44 3.88 -24.11
N GLU A 372 14.21 2.93 -23.20
CA GLU A 372 13.63 1.62 -23.51
C GLU A 372 12.23 1.40 -22.90
N SER A 373 11.85 2.23 -21.93
CA SER A 373 10.66 2.02 -21.11
C SER A 373 9.90 3.30 -20.85
N ARG A 374 8.56 3.19 -20.89
CA ARG A 374 7.65 4.26 -20.45
C ARG A 374 7.20 4.12 -19.00
N LEU A 375 7.70 3.09 -18.31
CA LEU A 375 7.31 2.84 -16.93
C LEU A 375 7.91 3.91 -16.04
N SER A 376 7.11 4.47 -15.15
CA SER A 376 7.59 5.45 -14.21
C SER A 376 8.35 4.79 -13.07
N MET A 377 9.34 5.50 -12.51
CA MET A 377 10.22 5.01 -11.46
C MET A 377 9.99 5.80 -10.17
N MET A 378 9.96 5.11 -9.03
CA MET A 378 9.97 5.78 -7.74
C MET A 378 11.35 5.74 -7.10
N LEU A 379 11.76 6.89 -6.59
CA LEU A 379 13.06 7.15 -6.01
C LEU A 379 12.89 7.66 -4.59
N ALA A 380 13.85 7.37 -3.71
CA ALA A 380 14.03 8.13 -2.47
C ALA A 380 15.36 8.88 -2.53
N HIS A 381 15.30 10.14 -2.11
CA HIS A 381 16.46 10.95 -1.77
C HIS A 381 16.83 10.64 -0.33
N VAL A 382 18.03 10.10 -0.10
CA VAL A 382 18.49 9.68 1.22
C VAL A 382 19.71 10.47 1.66
N ARG A 383 19.81 10.74 2.95
CA ARG A 383 20.95 11.38 3.60
C ARG A 383 21.55 10.45 4.64
N TYR A 384 22.88 10.45 4.75
CA TYR A 384 23.56 9.78 5.83
C TYR A 384 23.37 10.54 7.15
N ARG A 385 22.98 9.81 8.20
CA ARG A 385 22.94 10.30 9.57
C ARG A 385 23.85 9.42 10.42
N PRO A 386 24.91 9.98 11.03
CA PRO A 386 25.74 9.23 11.95
C PRO A 386 24.90 8.82 13.17
N ARG A 387 25.31 7.74 13.82
CA ARG A 387 24.59 7.14 14.95
C ARG A 387 24.21 8.17 16.02
N GLU A 388 25.10 9.10 16.34
CA GLU A 388 24.86 10.12 17.36
C GLU A 388 23.68 11.07 17.03
N GLN A 389 23.34 11.21 15.75
CA GLN A 389 22.26 12.09 15.27
C GLN A 389 20.90 11.38 15.14
N VAL A 390 20.84 10.07 15.38
CA VAL A 390 19.59 9.30 15.25
C VAL A 390 18.91 9.20 16.61
N GLN A 391 18.03 10.17 16.92
CA GLN A 391 17.23 10.18 18.15
C GLN A 391 16.17 9.07 18.14
N ASN A 392 15.78 8.54 19.31
CA ASN A 392 14.68 7.58 19.45
C ASN A 392 14.83 6.29 18.63
N ILE A 393 16.06 5.86 18.36
CA ILE A 393 16.28 4.42 18.21
C ILE A 393 15.84 3.82 19.53
N THR A 394 14.93 2.85 19.50
CA THR A 394 14.59 2.08 20.69
C THR A 394 15.88 1.78 21.45
N ASP A 395 15.87 1.94 22.76
CA ASP A 395 17.01 1.68 23.65
C ASP A 395 17.52 0.21 23.60
N ARG A 396 17.31 -0.51 22.49
CA ARG A 396 17.44 -1.95 22.28
C ARG A 396 18.28 -2.37 21.08
N LEU A 397 18.66 -1.46 20.16
CA LEU A 397 19.92 -1.67 19.40
C LEU A 397 21.16 -1.67 20.33
N ARG A 398 20.96 -1.51 21.65
CA ARG A 398 21.94 -1.29 22.72
C ARG A 398 22.95 -2.42 22.99
N LYS A 399 23.06 -3.48 22.19
CA LYS A 399 24.09 -4.52 22.46
C LYS A 399 24.97 -4.94 21.29
N ASP A 400 24.59 -4.61 20.05
CA ASP A 400 25.41 -4.95 18.91
C ASP A 400 26.25 -3.72 18.58
N GLN A 401 27.53 -3.73 18.98
CA GLN A 401 28.50 -2.65 18.74
C GLN A 401 28.77 -2.35 17.25
N LEU A 402 28.05 -3.04 16.35
CA LEU A 402 28.37 -3.17 14.94
C LEU A 402 27.72 -2.12 14.04
N TRP A 403 27.17 -0.98 14.50
CA TRP A 403 26.57 0.01 13.58
C TRP A 403 26.99 1.46 13.89
N VAL A 404 27.26 2.21 12.81
CA VAL A 404 27.91 3.52 12.84
C VAL A 404 27.02 4.67 12.35
N GLY A 405 25.95 4.36 11.62
CA GLY A 405 24.98 5.34 11.14
C GLY A 405 23.86 4.71 10.30
N CYS A 406 23.03 5.54 9.69
CA CYS A 406 22.03 5.09 8.73
C CYS A 406 21.82 6.08 7.59
N TRP A 407 21.50 5.57 6.40
CA TRP A 407 20.88 6.35 5.34
C TRP A 407 19.39 6.45 5.62
N SER A 408 18.87 7.69 5.73
CA SER A 408 17.47 7.98 6.00
C SER A 408 16.86 8.77 4.84
N GLU A 409 15.64 8.40 4.43
CA GLU A 409 14.86 9.15 3.45
C GLU A 409 14.61 10.59 3.92
N VAL A 410 15.00 11.55 3.07
CA VAL A 410 14.73 12.98 3.19
C VAL A 410 13.48 13.34 2.42
N SER A 411 13.37 12.82 1.19
CA SER A 411 12.23 13.01 0.32
C SER A 411 12.08 11.85 -0.64
N ARG A 412 10.94 11.81 -1.33
CA ARG A 412 10.62 10.76 -2.29
C ARG A 412 10.08 11.36 -3.56
N GLY A 413 10.48 10.76 -4.67
CA GLY A 413 10.19 11.24 -6.00
C GLY A 413 9.54 10.20 -6.88
N PHE A 414 8.65 10.65 -7.75
CA PHE A 414 8.21 9.88 -8.90
C PHE A 414 8.75 10.50 -10.19
N VAL A 415 9.53 9.74 -10.95
CA VAL A 415 10.02 10.16 -12.27
C VAL A 415 9.18 9.49 -13.35
N VAL A 416 8.69 10.30 -14.28
CA VAL A 416 7.90 9.88 -15.44
C VAL A 416 8.61 10.31 -16.72
N GLY A 417 8.40 9.62 -17.84
CA GLY A 417 8.95 10.06 -19.13
C GLY A 417 8.18 11.25 -19.72
N ASP A 418 8.76 11.91 -20.72
CA ASP A 418 8.16 13.06 -21.42
C ASP A 418 6.75 12.81 -21.97
N GLU A 419 6.49 11.58 -22.41
CA GLU A 419 5.21 11.12 -22.96
C GLU A 419 4.12 10.92 -21.90
N TRP A 420 4.45 11.10 -20.61
CA TRP A 420 3.49 10.96 -19.53
C TRP A 420 2.72 12.28 -19.31
N PRO A 421 1.38 12.24 -19.19
CA PRO A 421 0.54 11.04 -19.11
C PRO A 421 0.17 10.45 -20.48
N PHE A 422 0.29 9.13 -20.62
CA PHE A 422 -0.11 8.41 -21.83
C PHE A 422 -1.54 7.84 -21.71
N VAL A 423 -2.29 7.76 -22.81
CA VAL A 423 -3.67 7.21 -22.84
C VAL A 423 -3.67 5.70 -23.04
#